data_AF-W4SL89-F1
#
_entry.id   AF-W4SL89-F1
#
_cell.length_a   1.000
_cell.length_b   1.000
_cell.length_c   1.000
_cell.angle_alpha   90.00
_cell.angle_beta   90.00
_cell.angle_gamma   90.00
#
_symmetry.space_group_name_H-M   'P 1'
#
loop_
_entity.id
_entity.type
_entity.pdbx_description
1 polymer ?
#
loop_
_entity_poly.entity_id
_entity_poly.type
_entity_poly.pdbx_seq_one_letter_code
_entity_poly.pdbx_strand_id
1 'polypeptide(L)'
;MQMLKIQVSHSYFLRYDPKQWERGKPYPPLATLQVAALLRERGHALSLFDAMLADDVQDYTGALHAAQPDLVVFYEDNFNFLTKMCLSRMREAACQMIAQARAAGCRVLVAGSDASDNPDAFLAAGAHAVLIGEGIAPLLELVARVEGDPIIDTDAWLAGVARIAVSSSAAAHVHRGAQPPDARLSGLPAWDLVDMSRYQRFWRQRHGYFSLNMAASRGCPFRCNWCAKPIWGNHYKRRDAEDVAAEMIHLKRSFQPDHLWMADDIFGFHIDWVETFAQRLSDADGAIPFTIQTRADLASERMAAALARAAAPRPGWVPKAAASASWTK
;
A
#
# COMPACT_ATOMS: atom_id res chain seq x y z
N MET A 1 -6.48 -14.73 23.63
CA MET A 1 -7.03 -14.01 22.47
C MET A 1 -7.27 -15.03 21.37
N GLN A 2 -8.44 -14.98 20.73
CA GLN A 2 -8.75 -15.87 19.63
C GLN A 2 -8.04 -15.38 18.36
N MET A 3 -7.35 -16.29 17.67
CA MET A 3 -6.70 -16.00 16.41
C MET A 3 -7.74 -15.97 15.29
N LEU A 4 -7.88 -14.81 14.62
CA LEU A 4 -8.69 -14.67 13.41
C LEU A 4 -7.89 -15.09 12.17
N LYS A 5 -8.58 -15.69 11.19
CA LYS A 5 -8.11 -15.80 9.81
C LYS A 5 -8.54 -14.57 9.04
N ILE A 6 -7.58 -13.72 8.69
CA ILE A 6 -7.84 -12.48 7.96
C ILE A 6 -7.24 -12.59 6.56
N GLN A 7 -8.07 -12.39 5.55
CA GLN A 7 -7.60 -12.20 4.17
C GLN A 7 -7.50 -10.71 3.89
N VAL A 8 -6.29 -10.24 3.59
CA VAL A 8 -6.06 -8.89 3.07
C VAL A 8 -6.09 -8.91 1.55
N SER A 9 -6.62 -7.86 0.94
CA SER A 9 -6.72 -7.73 -0.51
C SER A 9 -6.70 -6.27 -0.93
N HIS A 10 -6.48 -6.02 -2.21
CA HIS A 10 -6.75 -4.74 -2.89
C HIS A 10 -7.48 -5.03 -4.21
N SER A 11 -7.94 -4.01 -4.93
CA SER A 11 -8.78 -4.15 -6.13
C SER A 11 -8.12 -3.66 -7.42
N TYR A 12 -6.83 -3.33 -7.38
CA TYR A 12 -6.10 -2.89 -8.56
C TYR A 12 -5.63 -4.08 -9.41
N PHE A 13 -6.36 -4.37 -10.49
CA PHE A 13 -6.00 -5.39 -11.48
C PHE A 13 -5.19 -4.78 -12.63
N LEU A 14 -3.93 -5.18 -12.83
CA LEU A 14 -3.09 -4.64 -13.90
C LEU A 14 -3.75 -4.81 -15.29
N ARG A 15 -4.44 -5.93 -15.51
CA ARG A 15 -5.11 -6.23 -16.78
C ARG A 15 -6.28 -5.32 -17.11
N TYR A 16 -6.88 -4.69 -16.12
CA TYR A 16 -7.99 -3.75 -16.33
C TYR A 16 -7.51 -2.36 -16.74
N ASP A 17 -6.20 -2.11 -16.70
CA ASP A 17 -5.58 -0.87 -17.16
C ASP A 17 -4.66 -1.16 -18.36
N PRO A 18 -5.16 -1.03 -19.61
CA PRO A 18 -4.36 -1.29 -20.80
C PRO A 18 -3.05 -0.50 -20.85
N LYS A 19 -3.05 0.74 -20.36
CA LYS A 19 -1.85 1.59 -20.35
C LYS A 19 -0.80 1.06 -19.37
N GLN A 20 -1.21 0.62 -18.18
CA GLN A 20 -0.26 0.00 -17.24
C GLN A 20 0.16 -1.40 -17.67
N TRP A 21 -0.73 -2.18 -18.28
CA TRP A 21 -0.41 -3.47 -18.87
C TRP A 21 0.68 -3.31 -19.94
N GLU A 22 0.53 -2.35 -20.85
CA GLU A 22 1.55 -2.01 -21.85
C GLU A 22 2.88 -1.57 -21.22
N ARG A 23 2.84 -0.74 -20.17
CA ARG A 23 4.05 -0.37 -19.41
C ARG A 23 4.69 -1.59 -18.73
N GLY A 24 3.87 -2.51 -18.25
CA GLY A 24 4.26 -3.78 -17.65
C GLY A 24 5.18 -3.62 -16.44
N LYS A 25 4.86 -2.71 -15.53
CA LYS A 25 5.65 -2.44 -14.31
C LYS A 25 4.83 -2.72 -13.04
N PRO A 26 4.40 -3.97 -12.79
CA PRO A 26 3.62 -4.30 -11.61
C PRO A 26 4.49 -4.20 -10.35
N TYR A 27 3.93 -3.64 -9.29
CA TYR A 27 4.59 -3.58 -7.99
C TYR A 27 3.66 -4.14 -6.91
N PRO A 28 4.19 -4.88 -5.92
CA PRO A 28 3.39 -5.36 -4.80
C PRO A 28 2.73 -4.20 -4.02
N PRO A 29 1.54 -4.44 -3.44
CA PRO A 29 0.70 -3.40 -2.82
C PRO A 29 1.21 -3.04 -1.41
N LEU A 30 2.14 -2.08 -1.31
CA LEU A 30 2.86 -1.77 -0.07
C LEU A 30 1.95 -1.47 1.12
N ALA A 31 0.91 -0.65 0.94
CA ALA A 31 0.05 -0.29 2.07
C ALA A 31 -0.74 -1.51 2.59
N THR A 32 -1.17 -2.40 1.69
CA THR A 32 -1.82 -3.68 2.03
C THR A 32 -0.87 -4.59 2.81
N LEU A 33 0.39 -4.70 2.37
CA LEU A 33 1.42 -5.50 3.05
C LEU A 33 1.79 -4.96 4.43
N GLN A 34 1.79 -3.63 4.60
CA GLN A 34 2.01 -2.99 5.90
C GLN A 34 0.88 -3.31 6.88
N VAL A 35 -0.37 -3.27 6.42
CA VAL A 35 -1.53 -3.65 7.25
C VAL A 35 -1.52 -5.14 7.58
N ALA A 36 -1.15 -5.98 6.63
CA ALA A 36 -0.99 -7.42 6.87
C ALA A 36 0.06 -7.70 7.96
N ALA A 37 1.21 -7.01 7.91
CA ALA A 37 2.24 -7.13 8.93
C ALA A 37 1.74 -6.69 10.31
N LEU A 38 1.07 -5.53 10.39
CA LEU A 38 0.48 -5.03 11.63
C LEU A 38 -0.53 -6.01 12.25
N LEU A 39 -1.41 -6.58 11.43
CA LEU A 39 -2.39 -7.58 11.90
C LEU A 39 -1.71 -8.88 12.32
N ARG A 40 -0.61 -9.27 11.66
CA ARG A 40 0.16 -10.45 12.02
C ARG A 40 0.88 -10.28 13.36
N GLU A 41 1.43 -9.09 13.63
CA GLU A 41 2.03 -8.74 14.92
C GLU A 41 1.01 -8.82 16.07
N ARG A 42 -0.29 -8.72 15.78
CA ARG A 42 -1.39 -8.93 16.74
C ARG A 42 -1.81 -10.39 16.91
N GLY A 43 -1.12 -11.33 16.26
CA GLY A 43 -1.33 -12.76 16.42
C GLY A 43 -2.42 -13.35 15.54
N HIS A 44 -2.75 -12.71 14.41
CA HIS A 44 -3.70 -13.25 13.43
C HIS A 44 -3.02 -14.11 12.37
N ALA A 45 -3.79 -15.01 11.76
CA ALA A 45 -3.39 -15.75 10.57
C ALA A 45 -3.75 -14.95 9.32
N LEU A 46 -2.77 -14.67 8.46
CA LEU A 46 -2.93 -13.80 7.31
C LEU A 46 -2.81 -14.56 6.00
N SER A 47 -3.67 -14.20 5.04
CA SER A 47 -3.49 -14.53 3.63
C SER A 47 -3.64 -13.25 2.78
N LEU A 48 -3.00 -13.23 1.61
CA LEU A 48 -3.10 -12.13 0.66
C LEU A 48 -3.77 -12.61 -0.61
N PHE A 49 -4.81 -11.91 -1.06
CA PHE A 49 -5.20 -11.92 -2.47
C PHE A 49 -4.56 -10.71 -3.17
N ASP A 50 -3.62 -10.99 -4.06
CA ASP A 50 -2.92 -9.97 -4.84
C ASP A 50 -3.60 -9.79 -6.21
N ALA A 51 -4.46 -8.77 -6.30
CA ALA A 51 -5.18 -8.44 -7.52
C ALA A 51 -4.26 -7.92 -8.64
N MET A 52 -3.06 -7.40 -8.31
CA MET A 52 -2.15 -6.77 -9.29
C MET A 52 -1.82 -7.72 -10.42
N LEU A 53 -1.59 -8.99 -10.09
CA LEU A 53 -1.24 -10.01 -11.07
C LEU A 53 -2.39 -10.95 -11.42
N ALA A 54 -3.53 -10.91 -10.71
CA ALA A 54 -4.70 -11.72 -11.02
C ALA A 54 -5.28 -11.42 -12.42
N ASP A 55 -5.98 -12.39 -12.98
CA ASP A 55 -6.56 -12.26 -14.31
C ASP A 55 -7.85 -11.43 -14.27
N ASP A 56 -8.73 -11.75 -13.33
CA ASP A 56 -9.97 -11.03 -13.07
C ASP A 56 -10.52 -11.31 -11.65
N VAL A 57 -11.75 -10.85 -11.39
CA VAL A 57 -12.43 -11.03 -10.10
C VAL A 57 -12.87 -12.47 -9.80
N GLN A 58 -12.84 -13.39 -10.76
CA GLN A 58 -13.16 -14.80 -10.53
C GLN A 58 -12.04 -15.51 -9.78
N ASP A 59 -10.78 -15.10 -10.02
CA ASP A 59 -9.63 -15.58 -9.24
C ASP A 59 -9.80 -15.30 -7.74
N TYR A 60 -10.48 -14.19 -7.39
CA TYR A 60 -10.75 -13.83 -6.00
C TYR A 60 -11.67 -14.86 -5.32
N THR A 61 -12.71 -15.33 -6.00
CA THR A 61 -13.62 -16.35 -5.44
C THR A 61 -12.87 -17.63 -5.07
N GLY A 62 -11.96 -18.09 -5.94
CA GLY A 62 -11.12 -19.27 -5.67
C GLY A 62 -10.20 -19.05 -4.45
N ALA A 63 -9.55 -17.90 -4.38
CA ALA A 63 -8.67 -17.56 -3.26
C ALA A 63 -9.44 -17.41 -1.93
N LEU A 64 -10.64 -16.81 -1.96
CA LEU A 64 -11.53 -16.68 -0.81
C LEU A 64 -11.96 -18.05 -0.29
N HIS A 65 -12.38 -18.95 -1.17
CA HIS A 65 -12.77 -20.31 -0.81
C HIS A 65 -11.60 -21.11 -0.21
N ALA A 66 -10.39 -20.95 -0.74
CA ALA A 66 -9.21 -21.62 -0.20
C ALA A 66 -8.80 -21.08 1.18
N ALA A 67 -8.94 -19.77 1.41
CA ALA A 67 -8.54 -19.13 2.66
C ALA A 67 -9.53 -19.31 3.80
N GLN A 68 -10.84 -19.42 3.50
CA GLN A 68 -11.93 -19.47 4.50
C GLN A 68 -11.76 -18.40 5.62
N PRO A 69 -11.67 -17.11 5.28
CA PRO A 69 -11.37 -16.06 6.26
C PRO A 69 -12.59 -15.71 7.12
N ASP A 70 -12.35 -15.41 8.39
CA ASP A 70 -13.35 -14.84 9.30
C ASP A 70 -13.63 -13.36 8.97
N LEU A 71 -12.59 -12.67 8.48
CA LEU A 71 -12.60 -11.27 8.13
C LEU A 71 -11.83 -11.04 6.82
N VAL A 72 -12.41 -10.25 5.93
CA VAL A 72 -11.75 -9.73 4.73
C VAL A 72 -11.51 -8.24 4.89
N VAL A 73 -10.28 -7.80 4.63
CA VAL A 73 -9.90 -6.39 4.63
C VAL A 73 -9.43 -6.01 3.22
N PHE A 74 -10.27 -5.27 2.49
CA PHE A 74 -9.86 -4.63 1.24
C PHE A 74 -9.14 -3.34 1.58
N TYR A 75 -7.81 -3.36 1.59
CA TYR A 75 -6.97 -2.22 1.91
C TYR A 75 -6.21 -1.81 0.65
N GLU A 76 -6.65 -0.73 0.00
CA GLU A 76 -6.03 -0.21 -1.21
C GLU A 76 -4.59 0.29 -0.99
N ASP A 77 -3.77 0.17 -2.04
CA ASP A 77 -2.39 0.63 -1.97
C ASP A 77 -2.33 2.16 -2.10
N ASN A 78 -2.17 2.85 -0.96
CA ASN A 78 -2.06 4.29 -0.89
C ASN A 78 -0.70 4.84 -1.41
N PHE A 79 0.17 4.01 -1.99
CA PHE A 79 1.40 4.46 -2.67
C PHE A 79 1.29 4.44 -4.20
N ASN A 80 0.34 3.69 -4.76
CA ASN A 80 0.09 3.67 -6.18
C ASN A 80 -0.72 4.91 -6.59
N PHE A 81 -0.20 5.72 -7.52
CA PHE A 81 -0.89 6.91 -8.00
C PHE A 81 -2.28 6.58 -8.57
N LEU A 82 -2.44 5.43 -9.23
CA LEU A 82 -3.68 5.10 -9.94
C LEU A 82 -4.81 4.69 -8.99
N THR A 83 -4.49 4.02 -7.90
CA THR A 83 -5.47 3.71 -6.83
C THR A 83 -5.92 4.97 -6.10
N LYS A 84 -5.05 5.99 -5.97
CA LYS A 84 -5.41 7.32 -5.42
C LYS A 84 -6.39 8.10 -6.30
N MET A 85 -6.48 7.79 -7.59
CA MET A 85 -7.31 8.53 -8.55
C MET A 85 -8.73 7.99 -8.69
N CYS A 86 -9.16 7.05 -7.82
CA CYS A 86 -10.55 6.58 -7.74
C CYS A 86 -11.09 6.05 -9.08
N LEU A 87 -10.37 5.10 -9.69
CA LEU A 87 -10.71 4.55 -11.00
C LEU A 87 -12.01 3.73 -10.94
N SER A 88 -13.01 4.14 -11.74
CA SER A 88 -14.33 3.48 -11.78
C SER A 88 -14.25 1.97 -12.02
N ARG A 89 -13.39 1.53 -12.94
CA ARG A 89 -13.21 0.10 -13.22
C ARG A 89 -12.65 -0.69 -12.04
N MET A 90 -11.76 -0.08 -11.24
CA MET A 90 -11.23 -0.72 -10.03
C MET A 90 -12.27 -0.70 -8.91
N ARG A 91 -13.08 0.36 -8.81
CA ARG A 91 -14.24 0.41 -7.91
C ARG A 91 -15.23 -0.70 -8.22
N GLU A 92 -15.58 -0.91 -9.49
CA GLU A 92 -16.44 -2.01 -9.91
C GLU A 92 -15.88 -3.37 -9.46
N ALA A 93 -14.57 -3.58 -9.66
CA ALA A 93 -13.90 -4.80 -9.24
C ALA A 93 -13.94 -4.99 -7.71
N ALA A 94 -13.67 -3.92 -6.95
CA ALA A 94 -13.77 -3.91 -5.50
C ALA A 94 -15.19 -4.28 -5.04
N CYS A 95 -16.22 -3.65 -5.61
CA CYS A 95 -17.62 -3.95 -5.29
C CYS A 95 -17.99 -5.41 -5.58
N GLN A 96 -17.52 -5.97 -6.71
CA GLN A 96 -17.73 -7.39 -7.02
C GLN A 96 -17.06 -8.30 -6.00
N MET A 97 -15.81 -8.02 -5.63
CA MET A 97 -15.07 -8.80 -4.63
C MET A 97 -15.70 -8.68 -3.24
N ILE A 98 -16.18 -7.49 -2.85
CA ILE A 98 -16.92 -7.28 -1.60
C ILE A 98 -18.20 -8.12 -1.56
N ALA A 99 -18.97 -8.12 -2.65
CA ALA A 99 -20.19 -8.93 -2.75
C ALA A 99 -19.88 -10.44 -2.66
N GLN A 100 -18.80 -10.91 -3.29
CA GLN A 100 -18.35 -12.31 -3.19
C GLN A 100 -17.95 -12.67 -1.74
N ALA A 101 -17.16 -11.82 -1.07
CA ALA A 101 -16.80 -12.00 0.34
C ALA A 101 -18.01 -12.03 1.27
N ARG A 102 -18.97 -11.12 1.04
CA ARG A 102 -20.21 -11.05 1.81
C ARG A 102 -21.08 -12.29 1.61
N ALA A 103 -21.20 -12.77 0.37
CA ALA A 103 -21.95 -13.98 0.04
C ALA A 103 -21.35 -15.25 0.66
N ALA A 104 -20.03 -15.28 0.86
CA ALA A 104 -19.34 -16.34 1.59
C ALA A 104 -19.50 -16.27 3.13
N GLY A 105 -20.23 -15.28 3.65
CA GLY A 105 -20.47 -15.10 5.08
C GLY A 105 -19.36 -14.36 5.83
N CYS A 106 -18.35 -13.82 5.13
CA CYS A 106 -17.26 -13.10 5.76
C CYS A 106 -17.70 -11.73 6.29
N ARG A 107 -17.06 -11.28 7.37
CA ARG A 107 -17.04 -9.86 7.74
C ARG A 107 -16.14 -9.12 6.74
N VAL A 108 -16.52 -7.90 6.37
CA VAL A 108 -15.82 -7.14 5.31
C VAL A 108 -15.58 -5.70 5.74
N LEU A 109 -14.31 -5.30 5.75
CA LEU A 109 -13.86 -3.93 5.95
C LEU A 109 -13.16 -3.42 4.70
N VAL A 110 -13.33 -2.14 4.39
CA VAL A 110 -12.72 -1.50 3.21
C VAL A 110 -11.99 -0.24 3.62
N ALA A 111 -10.79 -0.04 3.11
CA ALA A 111 -9.99 1.18 3.30
C ALA A 111 -9.29 1.56 2.01
N GLY A 112 -9.26 2.86 1.71
CA GLY A 112 -8.62 3.36 0.51
C GLY A 112 -9.05 4.79 0.20
N SER A 113 -8.35 5.39 -0.76
CA SER A 113 -8.67 6.73 -1.27
C SER A 113 -10.11 6.81 -1.75
N ASP A 114 -10.46 5.92 -2.67
CA ASP A 114 -11.79 5.91 -3.27
C ASP A 114 -12.89 5.61 -2.26
N ALA A 115 -12.65 4.65 -1.37
CA ALA A 115 -13.60 4.32 -0.32
C ALA A 115 -13.80 5.47 0.67
N SER A 116 -12.74 6.23 0.98
CA SER A 116 -12.84 7.41 1.85
C SER A 116 -13.66 8.53 1.21
N ASP A 117 -13.56 8.70 -0.10
CA ASP A 117 -14.27 9.75 -0.85
C ASP A 117 -15.70 9.32 -1.25
N ASN A 118 -15.92 8.04 -1.53
CA ASN A 118 -17.17 7.49 -2.06
C ASN A 118 -17.62 6.23 -1.27
N PRO A 119 -17.81 6.31 0.06
CA PRO A 119 -18.07 5.13 0.90
C PRO A 119 -19.35 4.38 0.51
N ASP A 120 -20.38 5.10 0.05
CA ASP A 120 -21.70 4.54 -0.23
C ASP A 120 -21.66 3.42 -1.28
N ALA A 121 -20.79 3.53 -2.28
CA ALA A 121 -20.65 2.50 -3.31
C ALA A 121 -20.16 1.16 -2.72
N PHE A 122 -19.21 1.21 -1.79
CA PHE A 122 -18.63 0.04 -1.14
C PHE A 122 -19.59 -0.55 -0.09
N LEU A 123 -20.31 0.31 0.64
CA LEU A 123 -21.36 -0.10 1.58
C LEU A 123 -22.52 -0.78 0.85
N ALA A 124 -23.00 -0.20 -0.26
CA ALA A 124 -24.05 -0.80 -1.09
C ALA A 124 -23.63 -2.15 -1.70
N ALA A 125 -22.33 -2.37 -1.93
CA ALA A 125 -21.80 -3.64 -2.39
C ALA A 125 -21.75 -4.74 -1.29
N GLY A 126 -21.92 -4.38 -0.01
CA GLY A 126 -21.97 -5.31 1.11
C GLY A 126 -20.81 -5.18 2.11
N ALA A 127 -19.99 -4.12 2.03
CA ALA A 127 -19.01 -3.84 3.07
C ALA A 127 -19.73 -3.51 4.40
N HIS A 128 -19.24 -4.03 5.52
CA HIS A 128 -19.82 -3.73 6.82
C HIS A 128 -19.42 -2.33 7.29
N ALA A 129 -18.18 -1.92 7.00
CA ALA A 129 -17.71 -0.56 7.24
C ALA A 129 -16.63 -0.15 6.25
N VAL A 130 -16.61 1.15 5.96
CA VAL A 130 -15.52 1.81 5.24
C VAL A 130 -14.69 2.63 6.23
N LEU A 131 -13.40 2.35 6.29
CA LEU A 131 -12.44 3.04 7.16
C LEU A 131 -11.97 4.33 6.47
N ILE A 132 -12.20 5.48 7.12
CA ILE A 132 -11.95 6.79 6.50
C ILE A 132 -10.51 7.26 6.72
N GLY A 133 -9.83 7.60 5.62
CA GLY A 133 -8.41 7.94 5.59
C GLY A 133 -7.56 6.68 5.63
N GLU A 134 -6.51 6.67 6.47
CA GLU A 134 -5.65 5.49 6.60
C GLU A 134 -6.30 4.36 7.43
N GLY A 135 -7.34 4.66 8.20
CA GLY A 135 -8.18 3.62 8.81
C GLY A 135 -7.53 2.73 9.88
N ILE A 136 -6.28 2.96 10.29
CA ILE A 136 -5.56 2.06 11.23
C ILE A 136 -6.20 2.03 12.63
N ALA A 137 -6.73 3.15 13.14
CA ALA A 137 -7.47 3.20 14.41
C ALA A 137 -8.71 2.31 14.39
N PRO A 138 -9.70 2.60 13.53
CA PRO A 138 -10.90 1.81 13.49
C PRO A 138 -10.65 0.36 13.06
N LEU A 139 -9.64 0.07 12.22
CA LEU A 139 -9.28 -1.31 11.88
C LEU A 139 -8.94 -2.12 13.14
N LEU A 140 -7.99 -1.64 13.95
CA LEU A 140 -7.55 -2.38 15.13
C LEU A 140 -8.65 -2.48 16.19
N GLU A 141 -9.50 -1.45 16.32
CA GLU A 141 -10.64 -1.48 17.22
C GLU A 141 -11.68 -2.54 16.78
N LEU A 142 -12.04 -2.56 15.51
CA LEU A 142 -13.00 -3.51 14.95
C LEU A 142 -12.48 -4.94 15.00
N VAL A 143 -11.19 -5.16 14.71
CA VAL A 143 -10.55 -6.47 14.83
C VAL A 143 -10.57 -6.97 16.28
N ALA A 144 -10.19 -6.12 17.24
CA ALA A 144 -10.20 -6.47 18.67
C ALA A 144 -11.60 -6.82 19.20
N ARG A 145 -12.67 -6.19 18.68
CA ARG A 145 -14.05 -6.54 19.04
C ARG A 145 -14.42 -7.95 18.58
N VAL A 146 -14.05 -8.35 17.37
CA VAL A 146 -14.31 -9.71 16.84
C VAL A 146 -13.46 -10.76 17.58
N GLU A 147 -12.23 -10.40 17.97
CA GLU A 147 -11.40 -11.27 18.81
C GLU A 147 -12.01 -11.53 20.19
N GLY A 148 -12.66 -10.52 20.78
CA GLY A 148 -13.29 -10.60 22.09
C GLY A 148 -14.64 -11.33 22.07
N ASP A 149 -15.39 -11.17 20.98
CA ASP A 149 -16.67 -11.84 20.75
C ASP A 149 -16.83 -12.19 19.26
N PRO A 150 -16.53 -13.45 18.85
CA PRO A 150 -16.63 -13.88 17.45
C PRO A 150 -18.06 -13.88 16.88
N ILE A 151 -19.07 -13.93 17.76
CA ILE A 151 -20.48 -13.95 17.38
C ILE A 151 -21.15 -12.59 17.58
N ILE A 152 -20.37 -11.54 17.87
CA ILE A 152 -20.86 -10.16 17.99
C ILE A 152 -21.70 -9.80 16.77
N ASP A 153 -22.89 -9.27 17.03
CA ASP A 153 -23.78 -8.79 15.99
C ASP A 153 -23.19 -7.55 15.30
N THR A 154 -23.64 -7.29 14.07
CA THR A 154 -23.05 -6.23 13.25
C THR A 154 -23.25 -4.84 13.85
N ASP A 155 -24.39 -4.56 14.48
CA ASP A 155 -24.67 -3.24 15.02
C ASP A 155 -23.79 -2.96 16.24
N ALA A 156 -23.67 -3.92 17.16
CA ALA A 156 -22.77 -3.84 18.30
C ALA A 156 -21.30 -3.78 17.88
N TRP A 157 -20.91 -4.53 16.84
CA TRP A 157 -19.54 -4.52 16.31
C TRP A 157 -19.12 -3.12 15.86
N LEU A 158 -20.01 -2.41 15.15
CA LEU A 158 -19.72 -1.12 14.53
C LEU A 158 -20.04 0.08 15.44
N ALA A 159 -20.83 -0.11 16.50
CA ALA A 159 -21.32 0.96 17.35
C ALA A 159 -20.21 1.82 17.98
N GLY A 160 -20.32 3.14 17.81
CA GLY A 160 -19.45 4.12 18.45
C GLY A 160 -18.03 4.19 17.91
N VAL A 161 -17.67 3.39 16.89
CA VAL A 161 -16.34 3.43 16.28
C VAL A 161 -16.19 4.73 15.51
N ALA A 162 -15.18 5.52 15.85
CA ALA A 162 -14.93 6.78 15.18
C ALA A 162 -14.34 6.55 13.78
N ARG A 163 -14.64 7.47 12.84
CA ARG A 163 -14.02 7.53 11.51
C ARG A 163 -14.26 6.31 10.62
N ILE A 164 -15.44 5.72 10.75
CA ILE A 164 -15.96 4.76 9.78
C ILE A 164 -17.23 5.31 9.13
N ALA A 165 -17.51 4.89 7.90
CA ALA A 165 -18.83 5.00 7.30
C ALA A 165 -19.53 3.64 7.36
N VAL A 166 -20.83 3.66 7.63
CA VAL A 166 -21.71 2.48 7.76
C VAL A 166 -23.04 2.78 7.07
N SER A 167 -23.81 1.76 6.69
CA SER A 167 -25.04 1.90 5.90
C SER A 167 -26.24 2.55 6.64
N SER A 168 -26.08 3.08 7.86
CA SER A 168 -27.21 3.59 8.66
C SER A 168 -27.59 5.03 8.30
N SER A 169 -28.90 5.28 8.18
CA SER A 169 -29.52 6.51 7.64
C SER A 169 -29.38 7.77 8.49
N ALA A 170 -28.51 7.79 9.51
CA ALA A 170 -28.39 8.92 10.45
C ALA A 170 -26.94 9.31 10.81
N ALA A 171 -25.93 8.58 10.33
CA ALA A 171 -24.55 9.02 10.48
C ALA A 171 -24.26 10.06 9.40
N ALA A 172 -24.45 11.35 9.73
CA ALA A 172 -23.99 12.45 8.90
C ALA A 172 -22.56 12.15 8.43
N HIS A 173 -22.38 12.02 7.11
CA HIS A 173 -21.10 11.77 6.46
C HIS A 173 -20.18 12.97 6.74
N VAL A 174 -19.56 13.01 7.90
CA VAL A 174 -18.49 13.96 8.16
C VAL A 174 -17.29 13.40 7.39
N HIS A 175 -17.08 13.88 6.17
CA HIS A 175 -15.77 13.79 5.53
C HIS A 175 -14.78 14.48 6.47
N ARG A 176 -14.11 13.71 7.32
CA ARG A 176 -13.19 14.26 8.33
C ARG A 176 -11.87 14.78 7.74
N GLY A 177 -11.80 14.93 6.41
CA GLY A 177 -10.61 15.34 5.69
C GLY A 177 -9.45 14.38 5.85
N ALA A 178 -8.41 14.64 5.06
CA ALA A 178 -7.11 14.00 5.19
C ALA A 178 -6.55 14.06 6.63
N GLN A 179 -5.74 13.08 7.00
CA GLN A 179 -5.19 12.95 8.36
C GLN A 179 -3.67 12.76 8.40
N PRO A 180 -3.04 13.03 9.55
CA PRO A 180 -1.68 12.58 9.79
C PRO A 180 -1.54 11.06 9.59
N PRO A 181 -0.44 10.58 8.99
CA PRO A 181 -0.14 9.16 8.93
C PRO A 181 -0.07 8.56 10.34
N ASP A 182 -0.73 7.42 10.53
CA ASP A 182 -0.87 6.77 11.83
C ASP A 182 0.44 6.16 12.29
N ALA A 183 0.83 6.43 13.54
CA ALA A 183 2.10 5.97 14.08
C ALA A 183 2.19 4.46 14.30
N ARG A 184 1.06 3.76 14.39
CA ARG A 184 1.03 2.30 14.61
C ARG A 184 1.44 1.51 13.38
N LEU A 185 1.39 2.12 12.20
CA LEU A 185 1.87 1.49 10.97
C LEU A 185 3.38 1.72 10.83
N SER A 186 4.14 0.76 11.32
CA SER A 186 5.60 0.71 11.34
C SER A 186 6.09 -0.72 11.07
N GLY A 187 7.40 -0.91 10.93
CA GLY A 187 8.00 -2.23 10.74
C GLY A 187 8.13 -2.65 9.28
N LEU A 188 8.54 -3.91 9.08
CA LEU A 188 8.71 -4.50 7.77
C LEU A 188 7.36 -4.94 7.19
N PRO A 189 7.04 -4.59 5.93
CA PRO A 189 5.86 -5.13 5.26
C PRO A 189 5.90 -6.67 5.19
N ALA A 190 4.74 -7.31 5.09
CA ALA A 190 4.60 -8.77 4.99
C ALA A 190 4.99 -9.30 3.59
N TRP A 191 6.23 -9.06 3.17
CA TRP A 191 6.78 -9.43 1.87
C TRP A 191 6.68 -10.94 1.58
N ASP A 192 6.65 -11.77 2.62
CA ASP A 192 6.48 -13.21 2.54
C ASP A 192 5.10 -13.63 2.00
N LEU A 193 4.08 -12.76 2.05
CA LEU A 193 2.76 -13.03 1.47
C LEU A 193 2.72 -12.87 -0.05
N VAL A 194 3.72 -12.22 -0.64
CA VAL A 194 3.76 -11.93 -2.07
C VAL A 194 4.29 -13.15 -2.83
N ASP A 195 3.65 -13.54 -3.94
CA ASP A 195 4.25 -14.47 -4.90
C ASP A 195 5.37 -13.76 -5.66
N MET A 196 6.53 -13.67 -5.00
CA MET A 196 7.68 -12.95 -5.50
C MET A 196 8.19 -13.52 -6.83
N SER A 197 8.07 -14.84 -6.99
CA SER A 197 8.49 -15.52 -8.21
C SER A 197 7.67 -15.07 -9.41
N ARG A 198 6.37 -14.81 -9.24
CA ARG A 198 5.51 -14.29 -10.30
C ARG A 198 5.88 -12.88 -10.70
N TYR A 199 6.13 -11.98 -9.75
CA TYR A 199 6.62 -10.62 -10.03
C TYR A 199 7.98 -10.65 -10.74
N GLN A 200 8.92 -11.46 -10.24
CA GLN A 200 10.25 -11.59 -10.83
C GLN A 200 10.17 -12.09 -12.28
N ARG A 201 9.39 -13.14 -12.55
CA ARG A 201 9.18 -13.65 -13.92
C ARG A 201 8.57 -12.58 -14.83
N PHE A 202 7.53 -11.88 -14.37
CA PHE A 202 6.87 -10.83 -15.14
C PHE A 202 7.87 -9.74 -15.56
N TRP A 203 8.62 -9.21 -14.59
CA TRP A 203 9.60 -8.15 -14.82
C TRP A 203 10.74 -8.60 -15.74
N ARG A 204 11.30 -9.80 -15.53
CA ARG A 204 12.37 -10.34 -16.37
C ARG A 204 11.91 -10.55 -17.81
N GLN A 205 10.70 -11.08 -18.00
CA GLN A 205 10.13 -11.27 -19.35
C GLN A 205 9.86 -9.94 -20.06
N ARG A 206 9.38 -8.92 -19.34
CA ARG A 206 9.00 -7.64 -19.96
C ARG A 206 10.17 -6.68 -20.15
N HIS A 207 11.13 -6.66 -19.22
CA HIS A 207 12.16 -5.62 -19.14
C HIS A 207 13.60 -6.16 -19.04
N GLY A 208 13.80 -7.47 -18.85
CA GLY A 208 15.13 -8.07 -18.71
C GLY A 208 15.80 -7.86 -17.34
N TYR A 209 15.13 -7.20 -16.39
CA TYR A 209 15.60 -6.98 -15.02
C TYR A 209 14.42 -7.07 -14.05
N PHE A 210 14.70 -7.26 -12.75
CA PHE A 210 13.67 -7.36 -11.71
C PHE A 210 13.60 -6.09 -10.84
N SER A 211 12.42 -5.47 -10.73
CA SER A 211 12.21 -4.30 -9.86
C SER A 211 11.20 -4.57 -8.75
N LEU A 212 11.48 -4.05 -7.56
CA LEU A 212 10.51 -3.95 -6.45
C LEU A 212 10.24 -2.49 -6.08
N ASN A 213 9.28 -2.25 -5.19
CA ASN A 213 8.97 -0.94 -4.64
C ASN A 213 9.22 -0.90 -3.13
N MET A 214 9.47 0.30 -2.60
CA MET A 214 9.55 0.59 -1.17
C MET A 214 8.99 1.99 -0.91
N ALA A 215 8.67 2.32 0.34
CA ALA A 215 8.31 3.68 0.73
C ALA A 215 9.03 4.07 2.03
N ALA A 216 9.67 5.24 2.02
CA ALA A 216 10.34 5.81 3.20
C ALA A 216 9.43 6.76 3.99
N SER A 217 8.30 7.15 3.43
CA SER A 217 7.39 8.14 4.01
C SER A 217 5.96 7.95 3.54
N ARG A 218 5.04 8.55 4.29
CA ARG A 218 3.62 8.65 3.98
C ARG A 218 3.21 10.12 3.92
N GLY A 219 2.51 10.50 2.86
CA GLY A 219 2.07 11.87 2.60
C GLY A 219 3.18 12.79 2.04
N CYS A 220 2.88 14.08 1.94
CA CYS A 220 3.78 15.08 1.38
C CYS A 220 3.40 16.48 1.91
N PRO A 221 4.34 17.28 2.44
CA PRO A 221 4.02 18.56 3.11
C PRO A 221 3.71 19.71 2.15
N PHE A 222 3.97 19.54 0.85
CA PHE A 222 3.85 20.60 -0.15
C PHE A 222 2.40 20.84 -0.61
N ARG A 223 2.06 22.06 -1.04
CA ARG A 223 0.67 22.45 -1.41
C ARG A 223 0.49 22.65 -2.91
N CYS A 224 0.88 21.67 -3.72
CA CYS A 224 0.68 21.71 -5.17
C CYS A 224 -0.82 21.73 -5.50
N ASN A 225 -1.25 22.66 -6.36
CA ASN A 225 -2.67 22.85 -6.74
C ASN A 225 -3.25 21.71 -7.60
N TRP A 226 -2.40 20.83 -8.14
CA TRP A 226 -2.78 19.70 -9.00
C TRP A 226 -2.64 18.33 -8.31
N CYS A 227 -2.22 18.27 -7.05
CA CYS A 227 -1.89 17.02 -6.39
C CYS A 227 -3.10 16.37 -5.70
N ALA A 228 -3.32 15.07 -5.93
CA ALA A 228 -4.32 14.26 -5.24
C ALA A 228 -3.75 13.74 -3.91
N LYS A 229 -4.25 14.25 -2.78
CA LYS A 229 -3.80 13.86 -1.43
C LYS A 229 -4.97 13.45 -0.51
N PRO A 230 -5.79 12.48 -0.92
CA PRO A 230 -7.06 12.16 -0.27
C PRO A 230 -6.87 11.56 1.14
N ILE A 231 -5.80 10.79 1.35
CA ILE A 231 -5.55 10.12 2.64
C ILE A 231 -4.84 11.03 3.64
N TRP A 232 -3.68 11.59 3.24
CA TRP A 232 -2.80 12.29 4.17
C TRP A 232 -2.80 13.81 4.01
N GLY A 233 -3.36 14.36 2.93
CA GLY A 233 -3.37 15.80 2.73
C GLY A 233 -1.94 16.35 2.76
N ASN A 234 -1.72 17.45 3.47
CA ASN A 234 -0.39 18.03 3.64
C ASN A 234 0.37 17.48 4.86
N HIS A 235 -0.12 16.40 5.46
CA HIS A 235 0.63 15.72 6.51
C HIS A 235 1.73 14.87 5.90
N TYR A 236 2.82 14.75 6.64
CA TYR A 236 3.98 14.01 6.23
C TYR A 236 4.54 13.26 7.42
N LYS A 237 4.81 11.97 7.23
CA LYS A 237 5.52 11.15 8.20
C LYS A 237 6.57 10.34 7.48
N ARG A 238 7.82 10.60 7.83
CA ARG A 238 8.98 9.83 7.38
C ARG A 238 9.26 8.71 8.38
N ARG A 239 9.74 7.58 7.88
CA ARG A 239 10.34 6.49 8.67
C ARG A 239 11.78 6.84 9.02
N ASP A 240 12.32 6.16 10.02
CA ASP A 240 13.73 6.29 10.36
C ASP A 240 14.61 5.72 9.25
N ALA A 241 15.79 6.32 9.03
CA ALA A 241 16.68 5.95 7.93
C ALA A 241 17.17 4.50 8.10
N GLU A 242 17.38 4.11 9.35
CA GLU A 242 17.78 2.79 9.79
C GLU A 242 16.74 1.73 9.44
N ASP A 243 15.45 2.02 9.64
CA ASP A 243 14.36 1.10 9.31
C ASP A 243 14.23 0.90 7.80
N VAL A 244 14.34 1.99 7.03
CA VAL A 244 14.28 1.92 5.56
C VAL A 244 15.51 1.20 5.01
N ALA A 245 16.70 1.42 5.59
CA ALA A 245 17.91 0.68 5.21
C ALA A 245 17.77 -0.81 5.56
N ALA A 246 17.25 -1.15 6.74
CA ALA A 246 17.01 -2.53 7.15
C ALA A 246 16.06 -3.25 6.19
N GLU A 247 15.00 -2.58 5.74
CA GLU A 247 14.10 -3.12 4.72
C GLU A 247 14.79 -3.34 3.37
N MET A 248 15.57 -2.37 2.87
CA MET A 248 16.30 -2.52 1.62
C MET A 248 17.31 -3.68 1.69
N ILE A 249 18.02 -3.81 2.81
CA ILE A 249 18.93 -4.93 3.08
C ILE A 249 18.17 -6.26 3.08
N HIS A 250 17.01 -6.31 3.73
CA HIS A 250 16.15 -7.50 3.73
C HIS A 250 15.71 -7.89 2.32
N LEU A 251 15.27 -6.93 1.50
CA LEU A 251 14.90 -7.18 0.11
C LEU A 251 16.08 -7.63 -0.75
N LYS A 252 17.25 -7.01 -0.59
CA LYS A 252 18.50 -7.41 -1.28
C LYS A 252 18.84 -8.87 -0.98
N ARG A 253 18.79 -9.25 0.29
CA ARG A 253 19.15 -10.60 0.74
C ARG A 253 18.12 -11.65 0.38
N SER A 254 16.84 -11.31 0.44
CA SER A 254 15.73 -12.29 0.28
C SER A 254 15.32 -12.47 -1.18
N PHE A 255 15.31 -11.39 -1.97
CA PHE A 255 14.70 -11.39 -3.30
C PHE A 255 15.63 -10.88 -4.41
N GLN A 256 16.77 -10.27 -4.05
CA GLN A 256 17.80 -9.81 -4.98
C GLN A 256 17.24 -8.99 -6.16
N PRO A 257 16.42 -7.95 -5.92
CA PRO A 257 15.96 -7.09 -7.00
C PRO A 257 17.13 -6.36 -7.66
N ASP A 258 17.05 -6.20 -8.97
CA ASP A 258 17.99 -5.42 -9.76
C ASP A 258 17.81 -3.90 -9.55
N HIS A 259 16.60 -3.49 -9.13
CA HIS A 259 16.19 -2.11 -8.98
C HIS A 259 15.07 -1.92 -7.95
N LEU A 260 15.01 -0.75 -7.31
CA LEU A 260 13.90 -0.34 -6.44
C LEU A 260 13.22 0.96 -6.91
N TRP A 261 11.90 0.98 -6.84
CA TRP A 261 11.08 2.18 -6.97
C TRP A 261 10.69 2.72 -5.59
N MET A 262 11.19 3.90 -5.22
CA MET A 262 10.74 4.58 -4.01
C MET A 262 9.40 5.25 -4.30
N ALA A 263 8.31 4.65 -3.81
CA ALA A 263 6.92 5.00 -4.09
C ALA A 263 6.39 6.19 -3.25
N ASP A 264 7.28 6.87 -2.53
CA ASP A 264 7.01 8.10 -1.80
C ASP A 264 6.41 9.18 -2.72
N ASP A 265 5.42 9.92 -2.21
CA ASP A 265 4.93 11.14 -2.87
C ASP A 265 6.04 12.20 -2.97
N ILE A 266 7.01 12.14 -2.06
CA ILE A 266 8.25 12.91 -2.11
C ILE A 266 9.33 12.23 -1.27
N PHE A 267 10.47 11.95 -1.90
CA PHE A 267 11.63 11.35 -1.25
C PHE A 267 12.76 12.36 -1.05
N GLY A 268 13.56 12.13 -0.02
CA GLY A 268 14.95 12.60 0.02
C GLY A 268 15.11 14.11 -0.01
N PHE A 269 14.37 14.85 0.82
CA PHE A 269 14.59 16.29 0.97
C PHE A 269 15.20 16.71 2.31
N HIS A 270 15.56 15.75 3.16
CA HIS A 270 16.34 15.97 4.38
C HIS A 270 17.69 15.29 4.22
N ILE A 271 18.75 16.08 4.07
CA ILE A 271 20.08 15.57 3.73
C ILE A 271 20.63 14.62 4.79
N ASP A 272 20.51 14.96 6.08
CA ASP A 272 21.05 14.14 7.17
C ASP A 272 20.40 12.75 7.20
N TRP A 273 19.13 12.65 6.82
CA TRP A 273 18.45 11.34 6.70
C TRP A 273 19.01 10.51 5.56
N VAL A 274 19.30 11.12 4.40
CA VAL A 274 19.88 10.42 3.24
C VAL A 274 21.32 10.00 3.54
N GLU A 275 22.06 10.81 4.30
CA GLU A 275 23.41 10.46 4.76
C GLU A 275 23.39 9.25 5.70
N THR A 276 22.52 9.24 6.71
CA THR A 276 22.33 8.07 7.59
C THR A 276 21.90 6.84 6.79
N PHE A 277 20.94 6.99 5.87
CA PHE A 277 20.46 5.91 5.01
C PHE A 277 21.60 5.32 4.18
N ALA A 278 22.38 6.17 3.50
CA ALA A 278 23.53 5.76 2.70
C ALA A 278 24.58 5.03 3.55
N GLN A 279 24.89 5.54 4.75
CA GLN A 279 25.86 4.93 5.65
C GLN A 279 25.41 3.51 6.06
N ARG A 280 24.15 3.36 6.49
CA ARG A 280 23.60 2.07 6.92
C ARG A 280 23.59 1.03 5.80
N LEU A 281 23.33 1.45 4.55
CA LEU A 281 23.44 0.57 3.39
C LEU A 281 24.89 0.18 3.10
N SER A 282 25.83 1.12 3.19
CA SER A 282 27.25 0.86 3.00
C SER A 282 27.79 -0.15 4.01
N ASP A 283 27.44 0.01 5.29
CA ASP A 283 27.91 -0.83 6.39
C ASP A 283 27.50 -2.31 6.25
N ALA A 284 26.40 -2.57 5.52
CA ALA A 284 25.80 -3.90 5.41
C ALA A 284 25.85 -4.50 4.00
N ASP A 285 26.57 -3.86 3.06
CA ASP A 285 26.47 -4.12 1.61
C ASP A 285 24.99 -4.24 1.18
N GLY A 286 24.19 -3.27 1.57
CA GLY A 286 22.74 -3.23 1.41
C GLY A 286 22.25 -2.52 0.15
N ALA A 287 23.12 -1.78 -0.53
CA ALA A 287 22.72 -0.89 -1.61
C ALA A 287 22.14 -1.66 -2.81
N ILE A 288 21.02 -1.17 -3.33
CA ILE A 288 20.36 -1.58 -4.57
C ILE A 288 20.15 -0.31 -5.41
N PRO A 289 20.31 -0.32 -6.75
CA PRO A 289 19.96 0.82 -7.58
C PRO A 289 18.48 1.21 -7.40
N PHE A 290 18.16 2.49 -7.24
CA PHE A 290 16.77 2.91 -7.05
C PHE A 290 16.42 4.21 -7.79
N THR A 291 15.13 4.41 -8.03
CA THR A 291 14.56 5.65 -8.57
C THR A 291 13.65 6.29 -7.53
N ILE A 292 13.66 7.62 -7.46
CA ILE A 292 12.88 8.42 -6.52
C ILE A 292 12.02 9.45 -7.23
N GLN A 293 11.03 9.99 -6.53
CA GLN A 293 10.40 11.26 -6.86
C GLN A 293 10.86 12.33 -5.87
N THR A 294 11.32 13.48 -6.36
CA THR A 294 11.65 14.63 -5.53
C THR A 294 11.33 15.92 -6.27
N ARG A 295 11.36 17.05 -5.56
CA ARG A 295 11.15 18.36 -6.20
C ARG A 295 12.46 18.95 -6.71
N ALA A 296 12.40 19.64 -7.83
CA ALA A 296 13.57 20.25 -8.46
C ALA A 296 14.26 21.29 -7.57
N ASP A 297 13.51 22.03 -6.76
CA ASP A 297 14.04 23.02 -5.80
C ASP A 297 14.77 22.39 -4.60
N LEU A 298 14.62 21.08 -4.39
CA LEU A 298 15.30 20.34 -3.32
C LEU A 298 16.57 19.63 -3.82
N ALA A 299 16.84 19.68 -5.12
CA ALA A 299 18.03 19.10 -5.72
C ALA A 299 19.24 20.02 -5.46
N SER A 300 20.13 19.57 -4.58
CA SER A 300 21.46 20.16 -4.36
C SER A 300 22.56 19.17 -4.69
N GLU A 301 23.78 19.65 -4.95
CA GLU A 301 24.94 18.77 -5.17
C GLU A 301 25.19 17.82 -4.00
N ARG A 302 25.04 18.31 -2.75
CA ARG A 302 25.18 17.47 -1.56
C ARG A 302 24.12 16.36 -1.52
N MET A 303 22.88 16.67 -1.87
CA MET A 303 21.81 15.68 -1.96
C MET A 303 22.09 14.64 -3.06
N ALA A 304 22.48 15.09 -4.26
CA ALA A 304 22.84 14.20 -5.35
C ALA A 304 23.99 13.26 -4.98
N ALA A 305 25.03 13.77 -4.32
CA ALA A 305 26.15 12.97 -3.83
C ALA A 305 25.74 11.95 -2.77
N ALA A 306 24.86 12.33 -1.82
CA ALA A 306 24.36 11.40 -0.80
C ALA A 306 23.50 10.28 -1.42
N LEU A 307 22.62 10.62 -2.36
CA LEU A 307 21.83 9.65 -3.12
C LEU A 307 22.70 8.72 -3.97
N ALA A 308 23.76 9.24 -4.60
CA ALA A 308 24.70 8.44 -5.38
C ALA A 308 25.48 7.43 -4.52
N ARG A 309 25.75 7.74 -3.25
CA ARG A 309 26.34 6.77 -2.30
C ARG A 309 25.33 5.72 -1.84
N ALA A 310 24.08 6.11 -1.66
CA ALA A 310 23.00 5.19 -1.26
C ALA A 310 22.64 4.19 -2.38
N ALA A 311 22.71 4.64 -3.64
CA ALA A 311 22.46 3.79 -4.81
C ALA A 311 23.71 3.01 -5.19
N ALA A 312 23.60 1.68 -5.34
CA ALA A 312 24.72 0.90 -5.86
C ALA A 312 25.00 1.30 -7.32
N PRO A 313 26.26 1.62 -7.70
CA PRO A 313 26.60 1.86 -9.10
C PRO A 313 26.44 0.55 -9.89
N ARG A 314 25.70 0.58 -10.99
CA ARG A 314 25.62 -0.54 -11.93
C ARG A 314 26.25 -0.14 -13.27
N PRO A 315 27.39 -0.74 -13.66
CA PRO A 315 28.01 -0.50 -14.96
C PRO A 315 27.03 -0.79 -16.10
N GLY A 316 26.84 0.17 -17.00
CA GLY A 316 25.97 0.02 -18.18
C GLY A 316 24.46 0.11 -17.93
N TRP A 317 24.02 0.35 -16.69
CA TRP A 317 22.61 0.56 -16.38
C TRP A 317 22.31 2.05 -16.26
N VAL A 318 21.78 2.62 -17.33
CA VAL A 318 21.08 3.91 -17.28
C VAL A 318 19.61 3.55 -17.09
N PRO A 319 18.95 3.96 -15.99
CA PRO A 319 17.51 3.82 -15.90
C PRO A 319 16.93 4.47 -17.14
N LYS A 320 16.17 3.74 -17.96
CA LYS A 320 15.39 4.31 -19.09
C LYS A 320 14.41 5.42 -18.66
N ALA A 321 14.39 5.80 -17.37
CA ALA A 321 13.63 6.88 -16.77
C ALA A 321 14.45 7.89 -15.94
N ALA A 322 15.78 7.73 -15.77
CA ALA A 322 16.60 8.71 -15.02
C ALA A 322 17.06 9.91 -15.87
N ALA A 323 16.63 9.97 -17.11
CA ALA A 323 16.80 11.14 -18.00
C ALA A 323 15.45 11.64 -18.53
N SER A 324 14.37 11.47 -17.78
CA SER A 324 13.17 12.30 -17.95
C SER A 324 12.64 12.69 -16.58
N ALA A 325 13.32 13.65 -15.94
CA ALA A 325 12.54 14.75 -15.41
C ALA A 325 11.73 15.26 -16.61
N SER A 326 10.48 14.83 -16.74
CA SER A 326 9.54 15.49 -17.64
C SER A 326 9.33 16.87 -17.02
N TRP A 327 10.19 17.80 -17.44
CA TRP A 327 10.11 19.21 -17.12
C TRP A 327 8.89 19.78 -17.84
N THR A 328 7.70 19.52 -17.29
CA THR A 328 6.53 20.34 -17.60
C THR A 328 6.54 21.51 -16.61
N LYS A 329 6.77 22.71 -17.17
CA LYS A 329 6.46 23.98 -16.52
C LYS A 329 5.04 23.99 -15.97
#